data_AF-A0A5C2SM38-F1
#
_entry.id   AF-A0A5C2SM38-F1
#
_cell.length_a   1.000
_cell.length_b   1.000
_cell.length_c   1.000
_cell.angle_alpha   90.00
_cell.angle_beta   90.00
_cell.angle_gamma   90.00
#
_symmetry.space_group_name_H-M   'P 1'
#
loop_
_entity.id
_entity.type
_entity.pdbx_description
1 polymer ?
#
loop_
_entity_poly.entity_id
_entity_poly.type
_entity_poly.pdbx_seq_one_letter_code
_entity_poly.pdbx_strand_id
1 'polypeptide(L)'
;MSAPVAQEELPILEAVINIRNRLTVLKKNRGEFIKPSDVERLYQAIVKQVTRLNEVRDDHTTYNNRLDTTLADVFNLLSLFFLTVGRTRECPATYSQIASMRQILDHMDESGVYNESDLAPFHRRLAELRNIVQHDVESGKHPPAMTKLLERQLNECENLLRKLQDSLSVLSPELIPIHERLVNVRRQLVALAAKETAREVALAQAHAEKGEDPKGKAPATDYDSGPGSDPNSRTPTRESTPKPHDMPKDGRDKESIRVRAELKPIQEELRKIDSKRVDGKFLGPGGSVPASQAICSSLLEECFEIVQEIRAQDESKNVASSLKPIYDRLSEIRKELEQLVLTHRWSLRETDLWNYSLSLQEIDKMRVDGKFVDADGNRPEGQYVLLYLLRRCYGLIYRLLSSSEPVSEELMPIANKLSTVKKCLNEVLKYGGPWSPRDLYPYQLALHQIDSMRRDGKFVGVDGTVPEGQGIVMAHLNECHELLEMLKESMDDGGEDEYIDDDDYEFDSPSSSSEEGDREGDRE
;
A
#
# COMPACT_ATOMS: atom_id res chain seq x y z
N MET A 1 7.47 9.98 -1.95
CA MET A 1 8.64 10.69 -2.52
C MET A 1 9.71 10.71 -1.43
N SER A 2 10.97 10.34 -1.72
CA SER A 2 12.05 10.35 -0.72
C SER A 2 12.45 11.79 -0.40
N ALA A 3 12.74 12.08 0.88
CA ALA A 3 13.15 13.42 1.31
C ALA A 3 14.48 13.83 0.64
N PRO A 4 14.67 15.13 0.33
CA PRO A 4 15.93 15.62 -0.22
C PRO A 4 17.08 15.39 0.77
N VAL A 5 18.28 15.12 0.24
CA VAL A 5 19.49 14.91 1.06
C VAL A 5 20.11 16.26 1.37
N ALA A 6 20.40 16.53 2.64
CA ALA A 6 21.02 17.79 3.07
C ALA A 6 22.40 17.97 2.43
N GLN A 7 22.80 19.22 2.18
CA GLN A 7 24.07 19.54 1.51
C GLN A 7 25.28 18.97 2.25
N GLU A 8 25.22 18.93 3.59
CA GLU A 8 26.25 18.40 4.48
C GLU A 8 26.34 16.86 4.44
N GLU A 9 25.26 16.19 4.05
CA GLU A 9 25.19 14.72 3.92
C GLU A 9 25.65 14.23 2.53
N LEU A 10 25.74 15.09 1.52
CA LEU A 10 26.14 14.71 0.16
C LEU A 10 27.52 14.04 0.09
N PRO A 11 28.58 14.53 0.77
CA PRO A 11 29.89 13.87 0.77
C PRO A 11 29.84 12.48 1.41
N ILE A 12 28.96 12.30 2.41
CA ILE A 12 28.76 11.02 3.09
C ILE A 12 28.03 10.06 2.13
N LEU A 13 26.99 10.53 1.45
CA LEU A 13 26.27 9.77 0.44
C LEU A 13 27.17 9.26 -0.68
N GLU A 14 28.05 10.10 -1.23
CA GLU A 14 28.99 9.71 -2.27
C GLU A 14 29.94 8.60 -1.78
N ALA A 15 30.47 8.73 -0.56
CA ALA A 15 31.33 7.73 0.05
C ALA A 15 30.59 6.39 0.27
N VAL A 16 29.36 6.44 0.78
CA VAL A 16 28.52 5.26 1.01
C VAL A 16 28.16 4.57 -0.32
N ILE A 17 27.86 5.32 -1.38
CA ILE A 17 27.62 4.76 -2.73
C ILE A 17 28.86 4.04 -3.24
N ASN A 18 30.06 4.61 -3.05
CA ASN A 18 31.31 3.96 -3.45
C ASN A 18 31.52 2.64 -2.69
N ILE A 19 31.30 2.65 -1.36
CA ILE A 19 31.37 1.43 -0.53
C ILE A 19 30.38 0.37 -1.03
N ARG A 20 29.13 0.75 -1.33
CA ARG A 20 28.11 -0.15 -1.90
C ARG A 20 28.57 -0.77 -3.22
N ASN A 21 29.12 0.04 -4.12
CA ASN A 21 29.60 -0.45 -5.42
C ASN A 21 30.74 -1.46 -5.23
N ARG A 22 31.69 -1.18 -4.33
CA ARG A 22 32.78 -2.11 -3.99
C ARG A 22 32.27 -3.42 -3.38
N LEU A 23 31.31 -3.36 -2.46
CA LEU A 23 30.64 -4.55 -1.90
C LEU A 23 29.90 -5.35 -2.98
N THR A 24 29.27 -4.66 -3.94
CA THR A 24 28.54 -5.30 -5.04
C THR A 24 29.50 -6.02 -6.00
N VAL A 25 30.64 -5.40 -6.31
CA VAL A 25 31.71 -6.04 -7.10
C VAL A 25 32.24 -7.27 -6.36
N LEU A 26 32.52 -7.14 -5.06
CA LEU A 26 32.97 -8.26 -4.23
C LEU A 26 31.96 -9.42 -4.23
N LYS A 27 30.66 -9.12 -4.24
CA LYS A 27 29.58 -10.13 -4.32
C LYS A 27 29.52 -10.84 -5.67
N LYS A 28 29.85 -10.15 -6.77
CA LYS A 28 29.85 -10.71 -8.13
C LYS A 28 31.04 -11.65 -8.38
N ASN A 29 32.14 -11.46 -7.66
CA ASN A 29 33.33 -12.32 -7.73
C ASN A 29 33.09 -13.67 -7.04
N ARG A 30 32.19 -14.50 -7.59
CA ARG A 30 31.83 -15.83 -7.07
C ARG A 30 32.91 -16.90 -7.27
N GLY A 31 33.97 -16.60 -8.03
CA GLY A 31 35.03 -17.54 -8.38
C GLY A 31 36.18 -17.62 -7.37
N GLU A 32 36.34 -16.65 -6.48
CA GLU A 32 37.38 -16.63 -5.44
C GLU A 32 36.77 -16.56 -4.04
N PHE A 33 37.41 -17.22 -3.07
CA PHE A 33 37.00 -17.17 -1.67
C PHE A 33 37.10 -15.72 -1.15
N ILE A 34 36.00 -15.19 -0.62
CA ILE A 34 35.95 -13.82 -0.08
C ILE A 34 36.86 -13.75 1.16
N LYS A 35 37.90 -12.92 1.10
CA LYS A 35 38.86 -12.78 2.19
C LYS A 35 38.27 -11.95 3.34
N PRO A 36 38.39 -12.41 4.61
CA PRO A 36 37.94 -11.65 5.78
C PRO A 36 38.50 -10.22 5.84
N SER A 37 39.75 -10.04 5.42
CA SER A 37 40.45 -8.75 5.42
C SER A 37 39.80 -7.71 4.51
N ASP A 38 39.22 -8.13 3.39
CA ASP A 38 38.61 -7.20 2.43
C ASP A 38 37.23 -6.73 2.91
N VAL A 39 36.48 -7.62 3.58
CA VAL A 39 35.23 -7.29 4.27
C VAL A 39 35.49 -6.33 5.42
N GLU A 40 36.51 -6.59 6.24
CA GLU A 40 36.88 -5.74 7.38
C GLU A 40 37.29 -4.32 6.93
N ARG A 41 38.03 -4.18 5.81
CA ARG A 41 38.39 -2.86 5.25
C ARG A 41 37.15 -2.06 4.86
N LEU A 42 36.16 -2.69 4.24
CA LEU A 42 34.91 -2.04 3.84
C LEU A 42 34.04 -1.71 5.05
N TYR A 43 34.04 -2.59 6.06
CA TYR A 43 33.40 -2.35 7.35
C TYR A 43 33.97 -1.10 8.07
N GLN A 44 35.30 -1.01 8.19
CA GLN A 44 35.96 0.15 8.79
C GLN A 44 35.69 1.44 8.00
N ALA A 45 35.56 1.35 6.67
CA ALA A 45 35.20 2.50 5.83
C ALA A 45 33.76 2.98 6.10
N ILE A 46 32.79 2.07 6.24
CA ILE A 46 31.40 2.46 6.51
C ILE A 46 31.24 3.02 7.92
N VAL A 47 31.94 2.44 8.90
CA VAL A 47 31.97 2.92 10.28
C VAL A 47 32.35 4.39 10.34
N LYS A 48 33.42 4.80 9.63
CA LYS A 48 33.84 6.20 9.57
C LYS A 48 32.76 7.12 9.01
N GLN A 49 32.02 6.66 8.01
CA GLN A 49 30.91 7.44 7.44
C GLN A 49 29.75 7.55 8.42
N VAL A 50 29.43 6.49 9.17
CA VAL A 50 28.36 6.51 10.18
C VAL A 50 28.73 7.39 11.37
N THR A 51 29.98 7.35 11.84
CA THR A 51 30.45 8.27 12.88
C THR A 51 30.28 9.72 12.44
N ARG A 52 30.72 10.04 11.23
CA ARG A 52 30.60 11.38 10.66
C ARG A 52 29.14 11.78 10.43
N LEU A 53 28.28 10.83 10.08
CA LEU A 53 26.84 11.07 9.95
C LEU A 53 26.19 11.39 11.29
N ASN A 54 26.58 10.70 12.36
CA ASN A 54 26.08 10.97 13.71
C ASN A 54 26.59 12.31 14.27
N GLU A 55 27.69 12.86 13.75
CA GLU A 55 28.16 14.21 14.09
C GLU A 55 27.36 15.30 13.37
N VAL A 56 26.85 15.01 12.17
CA VAL A 56 26.09 15.94 11.32
C VAL A 56 24.60 15.92 11.66
N ARG A 57 24.06 14.76 12.06
CA ARG A 57 22.66 14.60 12.43
C ARG A 57 22.44 14.85 13.91
N ASP A 58 21.47 15.68 14.23
CA ASP A 58 20.88 15.75 15.56
C ASP A 58 19.85 14.62 15.77
N ASP A 59 19.38 14.43 17.00
CA ASP A 59 18.36 13.42 17.31
C ASP A 59 16.99 13.72 16.62
N HIS A 60 16.83 14.88 15.97
CA HIS A 60 15.58 15.36 15.36
C HIS A 60 15.58 15.27 13.81
N THR A 61 16.69 14.84 13.20
CA THR A 61 16.86 14.80 11.74
C THR A 61 15.99 13.71 11.09
N THR A 62 15.32 14.02 9.98
CA THR A 62 14.33 13.13 9.33
C THR A 62 15.00 11.92 8.64
N TYR A 63 14.69 10.71 9.10
CA TYR A 63 15.34 9.42 8.69
C TYR A 63 14.80 8.77 7.41
N ASN A 64 14.45 9.53 6.37
CA ASN A 64 13.81 8.93 5.18
C ASN A 64 14.29 9.50 3.84
N ASN A 65 15.61 9.66 3.73
CA ASN A 65 16.25 10.19 2.53
C ASN A 65 17.05 9.10 1.77
N ARG A 66 17.61 9.47 0.62
CA ARG A 66 18.39 8.55 -0.22
C ARG A 66 19.65 8.01 0.49
N LEU A 67 20.26 8.76 1.40
CA LEU A 67 21.40 8.29 2.19
C LEU A 67 20.97 7.15 3.11
N ASP A 68 19.83 7.26 3.80
CA ASP A 68 19.31 6.20 4.68
C ASP A 68 19.07 4.89 3.93
N THR A 69 18.42 4.97 2.76
CA THR A 69 18.20 3.79 1.90
C THR A 69 19.53 3.16 1.44
N THR A 70 20.51 3.99 1.07
CA THR A 70 21.83 3.48 0.61
C THR A 70 22.64 2.89 1.76
N LEU A 71 22.57 3.48 2.96
CA LEU A 71 23.17 2.93 4.18
C LEU A 71 22.57 1.57 4.52
N ALA A 72 21.23 1.45 4.46
CA ALA A 72 20.55 0.20 4.71
C ALA A 72 21.01 -0.90 3.74
N ASP A 73 21.16 -0.58 2.45
CA ASP A 73 21.70 -1.51 1.45
C ASP A 73 23.13 -1.95 1.77
N VAL A 74 24.00 -1.00 2.14
CA VAL A 74 25.41 -1.29 2.49
C VAL A 74 25.48 -2.19 3.72
N PHE A 75 24.70 -1.90 4.76
CA PHE A 75 24.67 -2.72 5.97
C PHE A 75 24.09 -4.11 5.73
N ASN A 76 23.07 -4.24 4.90
CA ASN A 76 22.55 -5.53 4.47
C ASN A 76 23.63 -6.36 3.75
N LEU A 77 24.35 -5.76 2.81
CA LEU A 77 25.45 -6.43 2.12
C LEU A 77 26.58 -6.82 3.07
N LEU A 78 27.00 -5.91 3.96
CA LEU A 78 28.04 -6.19 4.95
C LEU A 78 27.63 -7.33 5.88
N SER A 79 26.41 -7.32 6.40
CA SER A 79 25.87 -8.40 7.23
C SER A 79 25.98 -9.76 6.53
N LEU A 80 25.56 -9.82 5.27
CA LEU A 80 25.69 -11.04 4.47
C LEU A 80 27.16 -11.47 4.31
N PHE A 81 28.09 -10.54 4.10
CA PHE A 81 29.53 -10.89 4.02
C PHE A 81 30.08 -11.39 5.35
N PHE A 82 29.72 -10.80 6.49
CA PHE A 82 30.12 -11.30 7.81
C PHE A 82 29.59 -12.71 8.07
N LEU A 83 28.35 -13.00 7.67
CA LEU A 83 27.79 -14.35 7.68
C LEU A 83 28.57 -15.31 6.77
N THR A 84 28.90 -14.87 5.56
CA THR A 84 29.63 -15.69 4.55
C THR A 84 31.06 -16.04 5.02
N VAL A 85 31.69 -15.14 5.76
CA VAL A 85 33.04 -15.32 6.33
C VAL A 85 33.01 -16.11 7.66
N GLY A 86 31.83 -16.48 8.15
CA GLY A 86 31.67 -17.28 9.37
C GLY A 86 31.71 -16.48 10.67
N ARG A 87 31.68 -15.14 10.61
CA ARG A 87 31.63 -14.22 11.77
C ARG A 87 30.18 -13.96 12.19
N THR A 88 29.44 -15.03 12.49
CA THR A 88 27.99 -14.99 12.74
C THR A 88 27.60 -14.42 14.10
N ARG A 89 28.54 -14.35 15.04
CA ARG A 89 28.33 -13.86 16.43
C ARG A 89 28.81 -12.43 16.63
N GLU A 90 28.83 -11.63 15.58
CA GLU A 90 29.22 -10.23 15.65
C GLU A 90 28.07 -9.33 15.23
N CYS A 91 28.00 -8.15 15.85
CA CYS A 91 27.03 -7.10 15.58
C CYS A 91 26.73 -6.90 14.09
N PRO A 92 27.74 -6.75 13.19
CA PRO A 92 27.47 -6.48 11.78
C PRO A 92 26.66 -7.58 11.10
N ALA A 93 26.78 -8.84 11.54
CA ALA A 93 26.08 -10.00 10.98
C ALA A 93 24.60 -10.08 11.39
N THR A 94 24.19 -9.27 12.37
CA THR A 94 22.80 -9.24 12.86
C THR A 94 21.92 -8.33 12.02
N TYR A 95 22.49 -7.31 11.39
CA TYR A 95 21.74 -6.24 10.70
C TYR A 95 20.74 -6.78 9.68
N SER A 96 21.17 -7.67 8.77
CA SER A 96 20.27 -8.19 7.74
C SER A 96 19.10 -8.97 8.31
N GLN A 97 19.31 -9.63 9.46
CA GLN A 97 18.25 -10.38 10.13
C GLN A 97 17.26 -9.44 10.80
N ILE A 98 17.74 -8.39 11.48
CA ILE A 98 16.88 -7.36 12.08
C ILE A 98 16.05 -6.68 11.00
N ALA A 99 16.69 -6.26 9.90
CA ALA A 99 16.01 -5.63 8.77
C ALA A 99 14.95 -6.54 8.13
N SER A 100 15.26 -7.83 7.91
CA SER A 100 14.28 -8.79 7.39
C SER A 100 13.14 -9.04 8.39
N MET A 101 13.43 -9.15 9.69
CA MET A 101 12.40 -9.33 10.72
C MET A 101 11.46 -8.13 10.75
N ARG A 102 11.99 -6.90 10.71
CA ARG A 102 11.19 -5.68 10.64
C ARG A 102 10.21 -5.72 9.47
N GLN A 103 10.72 -6.00 8.25
CA GLN A 103 9.88 -6.07 7.05
C GLN A 103 8.77 -7.11 7.18
N ILE A 104 9.08 -8.27 7.76
CA ILE A 104 8.07 -9.31 7.97
C ILE A 104 7.02 -8.85 9.00
N LEU A 105 7.44 -8.23 10.11
CA LEU A 105 6.53 -7.71 11.13
C LEU A 105 5.65 -6.58 10.60
N ASP A 106 6.20 -5.67 9.79
CA ASP A 106 5.44 -4.61 9.11
C ASP A 106 4.38 -5.23 8.18
N HIS A 107 4.74 -6.23 7.37
CA HIS A 107 3.77 -6.93 6.53
C HIS A 107 2.73 -7.73 7.33
N MET A 108 3.09 -8.26 8.49
CA MET A 108 2.12 -8.90 9.38
C MET A 108 1.12 -7.87 9.93
N ASP A 109 1.59 -6.69 10.33
CA ASP A 109 0.75 -5.56 10.75
C ASP A 109 -0.21 -5.12 9.64
N GLU A 110 0.31 -4.91 8.43
CA GLU A 110 -0.47 -4.50 7.25
C GLU A 110 -1.52 -5.54 6.84
N SER A 111 -1.16 -6.82 6.92
CA SER A 111 -2.05 -7.90 6.45
C SER A 111 -3.07 -8.33 7.50
N GLY A 112 -2.79 -8.15 8.80
CA GLY A 112 -3.63 -8.66 9.88
C GLY A 112 -3.66 -10.20 10.00
N VAL A 113 -2.76 -10.92 9.32
CA VAL A 113 -2.81 -12.40 9.20
C VAL A 113 -1.77 -13.07 10.10
N TYR A 114 -1.99 -13.03 11.41
CA TYR A 114 -1.06 -13.59 12.38
C TYR A 114 -1.76 -14.09 13.63
N ASN A 115 -1.12 -15.02 14.34
CA ASN A 115 -1.53 -15.49 15.66
C ASN A 115 -0.33 -15.50 16.62
N GLU A 116 -0.56 -15.81 17.89
CA GLU A 116 0.48 -15.80 18.91
C GLU A 116 1.65 -16.76 18.60
N SER A 117 1.35 -17.93 18.03
CA SER A 117 2.36 -18.91 17.65
C SER A 117 3.29 -18.41 16.53
N ASP A 118 2.82 -17.50 15.68
CA ASP A 118 3.63 -16.88 14.62
C ASP A 118 4.58 -15.81 15.17
N LEU A 119 4.20 -15.14 16.25
CA LEU A 119 5.00 -14.09 16.89
C LEU A 119 6.11 -14.66 17.80
N ALA A 120 5.89 -15.86 18.36
CA ALA A 120 6.83 -16.50 19.28
C ALA A 120 8.27 -16.70 18.73
N PRO A 121 8.48 -17.12 17.46
CA PRO A 121 9.80 -17.19 16.86
C PRO A 121 10.53 -15.84 16.80
N PHE A 122 9.79 -14.74 16.56
CA PHE A 122 10.38 -13.40 16.49
C PHE A 122 10.86 -12.95 17.87
N HIS A 123 10.10 -13.23 18.92
CA HIS A 123 10.53 -12.97 20.31
C HIS A 123 11.86 -13.64 20.63
N ARG A 124 11.95 -14.96 20.37
CA ARG A 124 13.19 -15.72 20.64
C ARG A 124 14.35 -15.15 19.81
N ARG A 125 14.12 -14.85 18.54
CA ARG A 125 15.18 -14.37 17.66
C ARG A 125 15.64 -12.94 18.00
N LEU A 126 14.73 -12.03 18.33
CA LEU A 126 15.10 -10.67 18.78
C LEU A 126 15.91 -10.72 20.08
N ALA A 127 15.52 -11.59 21.02
CA ALA A 127 16.28 -11.80 22.25
C ALA A 127 17.70 -12.33 21.98
N GLU A 128 17.84 -13.32 21.09
CA GLU A 128 19.16 -13.83 20.67
C GLU A 128 20.02 -12.74 20.00
N LEU A 129 19.44 -11.96 19.08
CA LEU A 129 20.16 -10.88 18.39
C LEU A 129 20.56 -9.78 19.36
N ARG A 130 19.72 -9.43 20.35
CA ARG A 130 20.08 -8.48 21.40
C ARG A 130 21.25 -8.98 22.25
N ASN A 131 21.27 -10.27 22.61
CA ASN A 131 22.39 -10.84 23.36
C ASN A 131 23.72 -10.74 22.60
N ILE A 132 23.70 -10.92 21.26
CA ILE A 132 24.90 -10.73 20.42
C ILE A 132 25.35 -9.27 20.45
N VAL A 133 24.41 -8.32 20.30
CA VAL A 133 24.73 -6.89 20.32
C VAL A 133 25.28 -6.45 21.67
N GLN A 134 24.66 -6.88 22.76
CA GLN A 134 25.05 -6.52 24.12
C GLN A 134 26.43 -7.08 24.51
N HIS A 135 26.74 -8.31 24.13
CA HIS A 135 28.08 -8.88 24.30
C HIS A 135 29.16 -8.06 23.56
N ASP A 136 28.86 -7.59 22.36
CA ASP A 136 29.80 -6.78 21.57
C ASP A 136 29.98 -5.36 22.13
N VAL A 137 28.93 -4.79 22.75
CA VAL A 137 29.02 -3.54 23.53
C VAL A 137 29.98 -3.72 24.71
N GLU A 138 29.80 -4.79 25.50
CA GLU A 138 30.64 -5.08 26.67
C GLU A 138 32.10 -5.38 26.29
N SER A 139 32.33 -6.07 25.17
CA SER A 139 33.67 -6.39 24.70
C SER A 139 34.43 -5.20 24.08
N GLY A 140 33.74 -4.10 23.76
CA GLY A 140 34.33 -2.93 23.09
C GLY A 140 34.89 -3.21 21.70
N LYS A 141 34.51 -4.34 21.08
CA LYS A 141 35.07 -4.83 19.82
C LYS A 141 34.63 -4.01 18.60
N HIS A 142 33.49 -3.34 18.71
CA HIS A 142 32.91 -2.53 17.63
C HIS A 142 32.65 -1.09 18.11
N PRO A 143 32.62 -0.12 17.17
CA PRO A 143 32.38 1.29 17.50
C PRO A 143 31.01 1.51 18.14
N PRO A 144 30.88 2.45 19.09
CA PRO A 144 29.62 2.74 19.78
C PRO A 144 28.51 3.21 18.83
N ALA A 145 28.87 3.85 17.72
CA ALA A 145 27.93 4.25 16.68
C ALA A 145 27.20 3.05 16.03
N MET A 146 27.89 1.92 15.87
CA MET A 146 27.34 0.71 15.26
C MET A 146 26.37 0.01 16.21
N THR A 147 26.78 -0.16 17.47
CA THR A 147 25.98 -0.84 18.49
C THR A 147 24.73 -0.02 18.80
N LYS A 148 24.84 1.31 18.94
CA LYS A 148 23.69 2.21 19.13
C LYS A 148 22.69 2.13 17.97
N LEU A 149 23.16 2.03 16.72
CA LEU A 149 22.29 1.86 15.55
C LEU A 149 21.51 0.55 15.61
N LEU A 150 22.19 -0.57 15.92
CA LEU A 150 21.55 -1.89 16.00
C LEU A 150 20.58 -1.97 17.18
N GLU A 151 20.92 -1.40 18.34
CA GLU A 151 20.01 -1.29 19.48
C GLU A 151 18.74 -0.52 19.12
N ARG A 152 18.86 0.61 18.43
CA ARG A 152 17.70 1.36 17.94
C ARG A 152 16.83 0.52 17.02
N GLN A 153 17.42 -0.18 16.05
CA GLN A 153 16.66 -1.04 15.14
C GLN A 153 16.01 -2.24 15.86
N LEU A 154 16.68 -2.83 16.86
CA LEU A 154 16.08 -3.87 17.69
C LEU A 154 14.89 -3.34 18.48
N ASN A 155 15.01 -2.15 19.09
CA ASN A 155 13.91 -1.52 19.82
C ASN A 155 12.72 -1.22 18.90
N GLU A 156 12.98 -0.75 17.67
CA GLU A 156 11.92 -0.55 16.67
C GLU A 156 11.20 -1.88 16.33
N CYS A 157 11.95 -2.97 16.11
CA CYS A 157 11.36 -4.28 15.86
C CYS A 157 10.55 -4.80 17.04
N GLU A 158 11.02 -4.58 18.26
CA GLU A 158 10.29 -4.99 19.47
C GLU A 158 9.04 -4.17 19.71
N ASN A 159 9.08 -2.87 19.44
CA ASN A 159 7.89 -2.02 19.54
C ASN A 159 6.83 -2.47 18.53
N LEU A 160 7.23 -2.80 17.30
CA LEU A 160 6.33 -3.42 16.32
C LEU A 160 5.79 -4.77 16.82
N LEU A 161 6.65 -5.63 17.35
CA LEU A 161 6.23 -6.92 17.89
C LEU A 161 5.25 -6.77 19.06
N ARG A 162 5.48 -5.84 19.98
CA ARG A 162 4.57 -5.53 21.10
C ARG A 162 3.25 -5.00 20.58
N LYS A 163 3.25 -4.07 19.62
CA LYS A 163 2.03 -3.58 18.96
C LYS A 163 1.19 -4.73 18.39
N LEU A 164 1.83 -5.70 17.72
CA LEU A 164 1.16 -6.88 17.18
C LEU A 164 0.65 -7.84 18.26
N GLN A 165 1.31 -7.92 19.42
CA GLN A 165 0.80 -8.70 20.54
C GLN A 165 -0.37 -8.02 21.23
N ASP A 166 -0.27 -6.72 21.41
CA ASP A 166 -1.32 -5.91 22.01
C ASP A 166 -2.59 -5.98 21.16
N SER A 167 -2.48 -5.92 19.83
CA SER A 167 -3.63 -6.09 18.93
C SER A 167 -4.32 -7.46 19.08
N LEU A 168 -3.56 -8.55 19.30
CA LEU A 168 -4.12 -9.87 19.59
C LEU A 168 -4.77 -9.93 20.98
N SER A 169 -4.21 -9.22 21.97
CA SER A 169 -4.71 -9.23 23.35
C SER A 169 -6.09 -8.59 23.50
N VAL A 170 -6.51 -7.73 22.56
CA VAL A 170 -7.86 -7.15 22.52
C VAL A 170 -8.91 -8.20 22.13
N LEU A 171 -8.53 -9.34 21.55
CA LEU A 171 -9.47 -10.39 21.20
C LEU A 171 -9.99 -11.07 22.47
N SER A 172 -11.31 -11.14 22.59
CA SER A 172 -11.95 -11.93 23.65
C SER A 172 -11.51 -13.40 23.58
N PRO A 173 -11.34 -14.11 24.72
CA PRO A 173 -10.88 -15.50 24.76
C PRO A 173 -11.67 -16.46 23.85
N GLU A 174 -12.95 -16.19 23.64
CA GLU A 174 -13.85 -16.97 22.79
C GLU A 174 -13.57 -16.83 21.28
N LEU A 175 -13.01 -15.69 20.88
CA LEU A 175 -12.69 -15.38 19.48
C LEU A 175 -11.30 -15.85 19.08
N ILE A 176 -10.37 -16.04 20.01
CA ILE A 176 -9.02 -16.55 19.75
C ILE A 176 -9.03 -17.84 18.89
N PRO A 177 -9.76 -18.91 19.25
CA PRO A 177 -9.76 -20.13 18.45
C PRO A 177 -10.45 -19.97 17.09
N ILE A 178 -11.34 -18.98 16.95
CA ILE A 178 -11.98 -18.65 15.67
C ILE A 178 -10.96 -17.91 14.79
N HIS A 179 -10.29 -16.92 15.34
CA HIS A 179 -9.25 -16.14 14.69
C HIS A 179 -8.12 -17.03 14.17
N GLU A 180 -7.58 -17.92 15.00
CA GLU A 180 -6.51 -18.85 14.60
C GLU A 180 -6.93 -19.75 13.41
N ARG A 181 -8.16 -20.26 13.45
CA ARG A 181 -8.70 -21.07 12.34
C ARG A 181 -8.84 -20.25 11.07
N LEU A 182 -9.34 -19.02 11.17
CA LEU A 182 -9.47 -18.11 10.03
C LEU A 182 -8.11 -17.74 9.42
N VAL A 183 -7.11 -17.45 10.25
CA VAL A 183 -5.73 -17.18 9.81
C VAL A 183 -5.17 -18.39 9.05
N ASN A 184 -5.37 -19.60 9.56
CA ASN A 184 -4.94 -20.83 8.89
C ASN A 184 -5.66 -21.07 7.56
N VAL A 185 -6.98 -20.88 7.53
CA VAL A 185 -7.76 -20.98 6.29
C VAL A 185 -7.29 -19.95 5.26
N ARG A 186 -7.08 -18.70 5.66
CA ARG A 186 -6.56 -17.66 4.78
C ARG A 186 -5.23 -18.05 4.15
N ARG A 187 -4.31 -18.61 4.93
CA ARG A 187 -3.00 -19.10 4.41
C ARG A 187 -3.18 -20.19 3.37
N GLN A 188 -4.08 -21.14 3.60
CA GLN A 188 -4.39 -22.20 2.63
C GLN A 188 -4.97 -21.63 1.34
N LEU A 189 -5.87 -20.65 1.44
CA LEU A 189 -6.47 -19.98 0.28
C LEU A 189 -5.46 -19.18 -0.52
N VAL A 190 -4.63 -18.35 0.14
CA VAL A 190 -3.59 -17.56 -0.53
C VAL A 190 -2.55 -18.49 -1.18
N ALA A 191 -2.16 -19.59 -0.52
CA ALA A 191 -1.26 -20.57 -1.11
C ALA A 191 -1.88 -21.27 -2.34
N LEU A 192 -3.18 -21.58 -2.29
CA LEU A 192 -3.90 -22.17 -3.42
C LEU A 192 -3.99 -21.18 -4.60
N ALA A 193 -4.33 -19.93 -4.33
CA ALA A 193 -4.38 -18.86 -5.34
C ALA A 193 -2.99 -18.62 -5.97
N ALA A 194 -1.94 -18.50 -5.16
CA ALA A 194 -0.57 -18.27 -5.65
C ALA A 194 -0.05 -19.44 -6.51
N LYS A 195 -0.39 -20.68 -6.15
CA LYS A 195 -0.07 -21.86 -6.98
C LYS A 195 -0.73 -21.76 -8.36
N GLU A 196 -1.98 -21.33 -8.41
CA GLU A 196 -2.71 -21.17 -9.68
C GLU A 196 -2.08 -20.06 -10.54
N THR A 197 -1.83 -18.88 -9.97
CA THR A 197 -1.19 -17.77 -10.69
C THR A 197 0.20 -18.14 -11.21
N ALA A 198 1.04 -18.78 -10.40
CA ALA A 198 2.38 -19.19 -10.81
C ALA A 198 2.34 -20.20 -11.99
N ARG A 199 1.33 -21.08 -12.01
CA ARG A 199 1.13 -22.04 -13.10
C ARG A 199 0.69 -21.35 -14.38
N GLU A 200 -0.24 -20.39 -14.31
CA GLU A 200 -0.68 -19.62 -15.47
C GLU A 200 0.49 -18.86 -16.10
N VAL A 201 1.33 -18.23 -15.28
CA VAL A 201 2.55 -17.56 -15.74
C VAL A 201 3.49 -18.54 -16.43
N ALA A 202 3.70 -19.74 -15.86
CA ALA A 202 4.55 -20.77 -16.46
C ALA A 202 4.00 -21.29 -17.80
N LEU A 203 2.68 -21.46 -17.92
CA LEU A 203 2.02 -21.83 -19.17
C LEU A 203 2.16 -20.72 -20.22
N ALA A 204 1.93 -19.47 -19.84
CA ALA A 204 2.09 -18.32 -20.74
C ALA A 204 3.53 -18.18 -21.26
N GLN A 205 4.52 -18.39 -20.38
CA GLN A 205 5.94 -18.41 -20.76
C GLN A 205 6.25 -19.57 -21.72
N ALA A 206 5.76 -20.78 -21.45
CA ALA A 206 5.94 -21.93 -22.33
C ALA A 206 5.25 -21.77 -23.70
N HIS A 207 4.15 -21.01 -23.77
CA HIS A 207 3.50 -20.64 -25.03
C HIS A 207 4.30 -19.59 -25.80
N ALA A 208 4.87 -18.58 -25.12
CA ALA A 208 5.72 -17.56 -25.73
C ALA A 208 7.02 -18.16 -26.31
N GLU A 209 7.61 -19.15 -25.64
CA GLU A 209 8.81 -19.86 -26.11
C GLU A 209 8.57 -20.77 -27.33
N LYS A 210 7.31 -21.14 -27.61
CA LYS A 210 6.93 -22.04 -28.71
C LYS A 210 6.61 -21.33 -30.04
N GLY A 211 6.73 -20.01 -30.11
CA GLY A 211 6.71 -19.18 -31.33
C GLY A 211 5.98 -19.75 -32.55
N GLU A 212 4.67 -19.50 -32.68
CA GLU A 212 4.05 -19.51 -34.01
C GLU A 212 4.42 -18.21 -34.72
N ASP A 213 5.29 -18.31 -35.72
CA ASP A 213 5.58 -17.21 -36.66
C ASP A 213 4.29 -16.71 -37.32
N PRO A 214 3.99 -15.40 -37.31
CA PRO A 214 2.95 -14.85 -38.16
C PRO A 214 3.47 -14.85 -39.60
N LYS A 215 3.16 -15.91 -40.36
CA LYS A 215 3.33 -15.88 -41.82
C LYS A 215 2.48 -14.75 -42.38
N GLY A 216 3.13 -13.63 -42.66
CA GLY A 216 2.62 -12.59 -43.53
C GLY A 216 2.27 -13.19 -44.89
N LYS A 217 0.98 -13.14 -45.24
CA LYS A 217 0.57 -13.18 -46.65
C LYS A 217 0.47 -11.75 -47.13
N ALA A 218 1.50 -11.32 -47.87
CA ALA A 218 1.38 -10.19 -48.78
C ALA A 218 0.43 -10.58 -49.94
N PRO A 219 -0.35 -9.64 -50.51
CA PRO A 219 -1.24 -9.90 -51.63
C PRO A 219 -0.51 -9.67 -52.97
N ALA A 220 -0.70 -10.55 -53.95
CA ALA A 220 -0.31 -10.31 -55.34
C ALA A 220 -1.24 -11.01 -56.33
N THR A 221 -2.12 -10.21 -56.94
CA THR A 221 -2.49 -10.10 -58.37
C THR A 221 -2.77 -11.36 -59.24
N ASP A 222 -4.05 -11.60 -59.53
CA ASP A 222 -4.75 -11.48 -60.84
C ASP A 222 -4.22 -12.09 -62.18
N TYR A 223 -5.17 -12.71 -62.92
CA TYR A 223 -5.29 -13.09 -64.36
C TYR A 223 -4.90 -14.51 -64.90
N ASP A 224 -5.98 -15.28 -65.17
CA ASP A 224 -6.44 -15.78 -66.50
C ASP A 224 -5.90 -17.07 -67.19
N SER A 225 -6.86 -17.74 -67.86
CA SER A 225 -6.82 -18.74 -68.96
C SER A 225 -6.94 -20.26 -68.65
N GLY A 226 -8.09 -20.86 -69.03
CA GLY A 226 -8.26 -22.29 -69.38
C GLY A 226 -7.94 -22.57 -70.87
N PRO A 227 -8.42 -23.65 -71.55
CA PRO A 227 -9.23 -24.82 -71.13
C PRO A 227 -8.73 -26.21 -71.66
N GLY A 228 -9.38 -27.34 -71.31
CA GLY A 228 -9.22 -28.62 -72.06
C GLY A 228 -9.62 -29.97 -71.40
N SER A 229 -10.91 -30.33 -71.48
CA SER A 229 -11.56 -31.66 -71.71
C SER A 229 -11.01 -33.02 -71.19
N ASP A 230 -11.72 -33.63 -70.21
CA ASP A 230 -12.45 -34.94 -70.12
C ASP A 230 -11.93 -36.30 -70.72
N PRO A 231 -12.44 -37.51 -70.31
CA PRO A 231 -13.22 -37.91 -69.10
C PRO A 231 -12.87 -39.33 -68.49
N ASN A 232 -13.64 -39.73 -67.45
CA ASN A 232 -13.87 -41.06 -66.82
C ASN A 232 -13.07 -41.49 -65.57
N SER A 233 -13.67 -41.41 -64.37
CA SER A 233 -14.53 -42.49 -63.83
C SER A 233 -14.96 -42.29 -62.34
N ARG A 234 -16.30 -42.37 -62.14
CA ARG A 234 -17.06 -42.82 -60.94
C ARG A 234 -17.01 -42.05 -59.59
N THR A 235 -18.11 -41.34 -59.31
CA THR A 235 -18.66 -40.92 -57.99
C THR A 235 -19.55 -42.05 -57.38
N PRO A 236 -19.85 -42.11 -56.05
CA PRO A 236 -20.65 -41.09 -55.32
C PRO A 236 -20.30 -40.77 -53.84
N THR A 237 -20.28 -39.45 -53.58
CA THR A 237 -20.77 -38.67 -52.42
C THR A 237 -20.75 -39.24 -50.99
N ARG A 238 -19.94 -38.60 -50.13
CA ARG A 238 -20.43 -38.07 -48.85
C ARG A 238 -19.55 -36.89 -48.39
N GLU A 239 -20.11 -35.70 -48.50
CA GLU A 239 -19.55 -34.44 -48.02
C GLU A 239 -19.67 -34.38 -46.49
N SER A 240 -18.56 -34.12 -45.81
CA SER A 240 -18.56 -33.74 -44.39
C SER A 240 -17.42 -32.74 -44.23
N THR A 241 -17.83 -31.50 -44.02
CA THR A 241 -17.04 -30.34 -43.60
C THR A 241 -15.96 -30.72 -42.56
N PRO A 242 -14.71 -30.23 -42.68
CA PRO A 242 -13.71 -30.45 -41.65
C PRO A 242 -14.08 -29.67 -40.39
N LYS A 243 -14.23 -30.39 -39.27
CA LYS A 243 -14.34 -29.81 -37.93
C LYS A 243 -13.03 -29.11 -37.53
N PRO A 244 -13.09 -28.02 -36.74
CA PRO A 244 -11.90 -27.36 -36.22
C PRO A 244 -11.12 -28.30 -35.29
N HIS A 245 -9.80 -28.26 -35.42
CA HIS A 245 -8.81 -29.00 -34.63
C HIS A 245 -9.10 -28.92 -33.11
N ASP A 246 -9.49 -30.04 -32.50
CA ASP A 246 -9.50 -30.21 -31.04
C ASP A 246 -8.04 -30.35 -30.55
N MET A 247 -7.54 -29.33 -29.86
CA MET A 247 -6.42 -29.47 -28.91
C MET A 247 -6.87 -30.38 -27.75
N PRO A 248 -5.98 -31.19 -27.14
CA PRO A 248 -6.40 -32.16 -26.13
C PRO A 248 -6.98 -31.47 -24.88
N LYS A 249 -8.30 -31.63 -24.67
CA LYS A 249 -9.08 -31.12 -23.52
C LYS A 249 -8.76 -31.84 -22.20
N ASP A 250 -8.25 -33.07 -22.28
CA ASP A 250 -8.13 -34.02 -21.17
C ASP A 250 -7.13 -33.61 -20.05
N GLY A 251 -6.21 -32.66 -20.31
CA GLY A 251 -5.29 -32.14 -19.30
C GLY A 251 -5.83 -30.95 -18.48
N ARG A 252 -6.64 -30.09 -19.11
CA ARG A 252 -7.22 -28.89 -18.48
C ARG A 252 -8.35 -29.24 -17.53
N ASP A 253 -9.22 -30.18 -17.94
CA ASP A 253 -10.35 -30.63 -17.14
C ASP A 253 -9.90 -31.34 -15.85
N LYS A 254 -8.83 -32.16 -15.91
CA LYS A 254 -8.25 -32.83 -14.74
C LYS A 254 -7.67 -31.86 -13.71
N GLU A 255 -7.18 -30.69 -14.15
CA GLU A 255 -6.57 -29.72 -13.25
C GLU A 255 -7.62 -28.82 -12.58
N SER A 256 -8.65 -28.37 -13.31
CA SER A 256 -9.82 -27.72 -12.73
C SER A 256 -10.51 -28.60 -11.67
N ILE A 257 -10.53 -29.93 -11.89
CA ILE A 257 -11.04 -30.88 -10.90
C ILE A 257 -10.18 -30.89 -9.62
N ARG A 258 -8.86 -30.74 -9.71
CA ARG A 258 -7.95 -30.71 -8.55
C ARG A 258 -8.11 -29.44 -7.72
N VAL A 259 -8.14 -28.27 -8.35
CA VAL A 259 -8.36 -27.00 -7.65
C VAL A 259 -9.71 -27.02 -6.91
N ARG A 260 -10.76 -27.52 -7.56
CA ARG A 260 -12.08 -27.72 -6.92
C ARG A 260 -12.02 -28.72 -5.76
N ALA A 261 -11.23 -29.78 -5.86
CA ALA A 261 -11.08 -30.77 -4.81
C ALA A 261 -10.34 -30.20 -3.58
N GLU A 262 -9.32 -29.37 -3.78
CA GLU A 262 -8.59 -28.69 -2.70
C GLU A 262 -9.40 -27.54 -2.08
N LEU A 263 -10.21 -26.83 -2.88
CA LEU A 263 -11.00 -25.68 -2.39
C LEU A 263 -12.23 -26.08 -1.57
N LYS A 264 -12.89 -27.20 -1.92
CA LYS A 264 -14.10 -27.69 -1.22
C LYS A 264 -13.93 -27.84 0.30
N PRO A 265 -12.92 -28.56 0.83
CA PRO A 265 -12.75 -28.71 2.28
C PRO A 265 -12.50 -27.36 2.96
N ILE A 266 -11.76 -26.46 2.32
CA ILE A 266 -11.50 -25.11 2.85
C ILE A 266 -12.80 -24.30 2.94
N GLN A 267 -13.64 -24.37 1.89
CA GLN A 267 -14.94 -23.71 1.87
C GLN A 267 -15.91 -24.28 2.93
N GLU A 268 -15.88 -25.58 3.16
CA GLU A 268 -16.68 -26.22 4.22
C GLU A 268 -16.23 -25.77 5.61
N GLU A 269 -14.92 -25.65 5.85
CA GLU A 269 -14.40 -25.09 7.09
C GLU A 269 -14.85 -23.65 7.32
N LEU A 270 -14.85 -22.79 6.29
CA LEU A 270 -15.39 -21.43 6.40
C LEU A 270 -16.87 -21.43 6.75
N ARG A 271 -17.68 -22.29 6.13
CA ARG A 271 -19.11 -22.41 6.46
C ARG A 271 -19.34 -22.89 7.89
N LYS A 272 -18.50 -23.79 8.41
CA LYS A 272 -18.55 -24.23 9.82
C LYS A 272 -18.20 -23.10 10.79
N ILE A 273 -17.32 -22.18 10.40
CA ILE A 273 -16.99 -21.00 11.20
C ILE A 273 -18.15 -20.00 11.12
N ASP A 274 -18.68 -19.75 9.92
CA ASP A 274 -19.81 -18.84 9.68
C ASP A 274 -21.08 -19.27 10.41
N SER A 275 -21.37 -20.58 10.46
CA SER A 275 -22.53 -21.12 11.17
C SER A 275 -22.53 -20.88 12.68
N LYS A 276 -21.41 -20.40 13.26
CA LYS A 276 -21.33 -19.98 14.66
C LYS A 276 -21.85 -18.55 14.87
N ARG A 277 -22.13 -17.80 13.80
CA ARG A 277 -22.70 -16.46 13.88
C ARG A 277 -24.21 -16.52 14.01
N VAL A 278 -24.75 -15.60 14.80
CA VAL A 278 -26.18 -15.32 14.91
C VAL A 278 -26.36 -13.86 14.51
N ASP A 279 -27.25 -13.59 13.55
CA ASP A 279 -27.45 -12.25 12.96
C ASP A 279 -26.16 -11.57 12.49
N GLY A 280 -25.24 -12.36 11.91
CA GLY A 280 -23.94 -11.88 11.43
C GLY A 280 -22.90 -11.62 12.53
N LYS A 281 -23.20 -11.96 13.79
CA LYS A 281 -22.31 -11.72 14.94
C LYS A 281 -21.91 -13.02 15.64
N PHE A 282 -20.65 -13.12 16.06
CA PHE A 282 -20.23 -14.18 16.97
C PHE A 282 -20.69 -13.82 18.38
N LEU A 283 -21.27 -14.78 19.10
CA LEU A 283 -21.80 -14.54 20.44
C LEU A 283 -20.92 -15.20 21.50
N GLY A 284 -20.66 -14.47 22.58
CA GLY A 284 -20.01 -14.96 23.79
C GLY A 284 -21.00 -15.59 24.77
N PRO A 285 -20.53 -15.99 25.96
CA PRO A 285 -21.36 -16.58 27.00
C PRO A 285 -22.51 -15.63 27.38
N GLY A 286 -23.75 -16.11 27.30
CA GLY A 286 -24.95 -15.30 27.59
C GLY A 286 -25.49 -14.46 26.43
N GLY A 287 -24.99 -14.65 25.20
CA GLY A 287 -25.51 -13.96 24.02
C GLY A 287 -24.98 -12.54 23.83
N SER A 288 -23.94 -12.15 24.57
CA SER A 288 -23.23 -10.88 24.38
C SER A 288 -22.35 -10.91 23.13
N VAL A 289 -22.13 -9.75 22.51
CA VAL A 289 -21.19 -9.60 21.41
C VAL A 289 -19.79 -9.40 21.99
N PRO A 290 -18.81 -10.28 21.72
CA PRO A 290 -17.47 -10.13 22.26
C PRO A 290 -16.75 -8.90 21.70
N ALA A 291 -15.83 -8.34 22.49
CA ALA A 291 -15.00 -7.23 22.05
C ALA A 291 -14.15 -7.62 20.82
N SER A 292 -13.92 -6.67 19.92
CA SER A 292 -13.10 -6.86 18.71
C SER A 292 -13.55 -7.97 17.76
N GLN A 293 -14.83 -8.35 17.82
CA GLN A 293 -15.43 -9.29 16.88
C GLN A 293 -15.29 -8.87 15.41
N ALA A 294 -15.24 -7.57 15.14
CA ALA A 294 -15.06 -7.01 13.79
C ALA A 294 -13.83 -7.60 13.06
N ILE A 295 -12.76 -7.92 13.79
CA ILE A 295 -11.54 -8.53 13.23
C ILE A 295 -11.86 -9.90 12.64
N CYS A 296 -12.54 -10.77 13.40
CA CYS A 296 -12.96 -12.09 12.91
C CYS A 296 -14.06 -11.98 11.85
N SER A 297 -14.92 -10.96 11.94
CA SER A 297 -15.93 -10.63 10.92
C SER A 297 -15.29 -10.36 9.56
N SER A 298 -14.42 -9.36 9.51
CA SER A 298 -13.69 -8.95 8.30
C SER A 298 -12.83 -10.09 7.76
N LEU A 299 -12.09 -10.79 8.63
CA LEU A 299 -11.21 -11.88 8.18
C LEU A 299 -12.00 -13.04 7.54
N LEU A 300 -13.17 -13.40 8.07
CA LEU A 300 -14.03 -14.42 7.45
C LEU A 300 -14.55 -13.97 6.08
N GLU A 301 -14.99 -12.71 5.98
CA GLU A 301 -15.47 -12.12 4.73
C GLU A 301 -14.36 -12.14 3.67
N GLU A 302 -13.15 -11.71 4.02
CA GLU A 302 -11.97 -11.78 3.15
C GLU A 302 -11.67 -13.22 2.70
N CYS A 303 -11.76 -14.21 3.60
CA CYS A 303 -11.59 -15.61 3.22
C CYS A 303 -12.65 -16.06 2.20
N PHE A 304 -13.91 -15.68 2.38
CA PHE A 304 -14.95 -15.99 1.41
C PHE A 304 -14.73 -15.27 0.08
N GLU A 305 -14.26 -14.01 0.08
CA GLU A 305 -13.89 -13.30 -1.15
C GLU A 305 -12.83 -14.07 -1.94
N ILE A 306 -11.75 -14.52 -1.28
CA ILE A 306 -10.68 -15.29 -1.93
C ILE A 306 -11.22 -16.61 -2.50
N VAL A 307 -12.11 -17.31 -1.77
CA VAL A 307 -12.76 -18.52 -2.30
C VAL A 307 -13.54 -18.21 -3.57
N GLN A 308 -14.34 -17.14 -3.59
CA GLN A 308 -15.11 -16.81 -4.79
C GLN A 308 -14.22 -16.40 -5.95
N GLU A 309 -13.10 -15.72 -5.68
CA GLU A 309 -12.10 -15.35 -6.67
C GLU A 309 -11.46 -16.58 -7.32
N ILE A 310 -10.99 -17.55 -6.52
CA ILE A 310 -10.40 -18.80 -7.04
C ILE A 310 -11.42 -19.55 -7.92
N ARG A 311 -12.70 -19.58 -7.52
CA ARG A 311 -13.76 -20.22 -8.32
C ARG A 311 -14.03 -19.47 -9.62
N ALA A 312 -14.07 -18.14 -9.56
CA ALA A 312 -14.29 -17.30 -10.72
C ALA A 312 -13.14 -17.47 -11.74
N GLN A 313 -11.90 -17.56 -11.26
CA GLN A 313 -10.74 -17.82 -12.11
C GLN A 313 -10.83 -19.21 -12.78
N ASP A 314 -11.19 -20.26 -12.04
CA ASP A 314 -11.39 -21.59 -12.63
C ASP A 314 -12.51 -21.60 -13.69
N GLU A 315 -13.63 -20.93 -13.43
CA GLU A 315 -14.77 -20.89 -14.35
C GLU A 315 -14.59 -19.95 -15.54
N SER A 316 -13.68 -18.96 -15.45
CA SER A 316 -13.32 -18.08 -16.57
C SER A 316 -12.87 -18.85 -17.82
N LYS A 317 -12.31 -20.05 -17.61
CA LYS A 317 -11.85 -20.98 -18.66
C LYS A 317 -13.02 -21.58 -19.47
N ASN A 318 -14.23 -21.56 -18.91
CA ASN A 318 -15.44 -22.19 -19.46
C ASN A 318 -16.50 -21.17 -19.90
N VAL A 319 -16.12 -19.90 -20.07
CA VAL A 319 -17.06 -18.86 -20.53
C VAL A 319 -17.42 -19.12 -21.99
N ALA A 320 -18.72 -19.27 -22.26
CA ALA A 320 -19.23 -19.45 -23.62
C ALA A 320 -18.84 -18.26 -24.51
N SER A 321 -18.59 -18.52 -25.79
CA SER A 321 -18.21 -17.48 -26.77
C SER A 321 -19.23 -16.35 -26.88
N SER A 322 -20.53 -16.65 -26.71
CA SER A 322 -21.62 -15.67 -26.67
C SER A 322 -21.53 -14.70 -25.49
N LEU A 323 -20.95 -15.13 -24.36
CA LEU A 323 -20.80 -14.31 -23.15
C LEU A 323 -19.43 -13.65 -23.03
N LYS A 324 -18.49 -14.03 -23.90
CA LYS A 324 -17.12 -13.52 -23.88
C LYS A 324 -17.02 -11.99 -23.97
N PRO A 325 -17.79 -11.28 -24.81
CA PRO A 325 -17.76 -9.81 -24.83
C PRO A 325 -18.16 -9.16 -23.50
N ILE A 326 -19.13 -9.75 -22.79
CA ILE A 326 -19.57 -9.26 -21.48
C ILE A 326 -18.49 -9.52 -20.42
N TYR A 327 -17.89 -10.72 -20.46
CA TYR A 327 -16.80 -11.09 -19.57
C TYR A 327 -15.58 -10.19 -19.74
N ASP A 328 -15.17 -9.93 -20.99
CA ASP A 328 -14.00 -9.10 -21.30
C ASP A 328 -14.24 -7.65 -20.82
N ARG A 329 -15.43 -7.07 -21.07
CA ARG A 329 -15.82 -5.73 -20.56
C ARG A 329 -15.83 -5.65 -19.03
N LEU A 330 -16.40 -6.64 -18.35
CA LEU A 330 -16.42 -6.69 -16.88
C LEU A 330 -15.01 -6.83 -16.29
N SER A 331 -14.15 -7.61 -16.94
CA SER A 331 -12.76 -7.81 -16.51
C SER A 331 -11.92 -6.54 -16.66
N GLU A 332 -12.15 -5.78 -17.73
CA GLU A 332 -11.51 -4.47 -17.95
C GLU A 332 -11.94 -3.44 -16.90
N ILE A 333 -13.26 -3.30 -16.68
CA ILE A 333 -13.80 -2.41 -15.63
C ILE A 333 -13.21 -2.78 -14.26
N ARG A 334 -13.15 -4.07 -13.94
CA ARG A 334 -12.56 -4.55 -12.68
C ARG A 334 -11.11 -4.07 -12.53
N LYS A 335 -10.29 -4.28 -13.56
CA LYS A 335 -8.87 -3.94 -13.56
C LYS A 335 -8.65 -2.44 -13.35
N GLU A 336 -9.44 -1.61 -14.01
CA GLU A 336 -9.40 -0.15 -13.85
C GLU A 336 -9.79 0.27 -12.42
N LEU A 337 -10.88 -0.27 -11.88
CA LEU A 337 -11.32 0.01 -10.51
C LEU A 337 -10.28 -0.44 -9.47
N GLU A 338 -9.66 -1.61 -9.65
CA GLU A 338 -8.57 -2.09 -8.78
C GLU A 338 -7.34 -1.17 -8.84
N GLN A 339 -7.00 -0.67 -10.03
CA GLN A 339 -5.93 0.31 -10.19
C GLN A 339 -6.26 1.62 -9.44
N LEU A 340 -7.49 2.12 -9.54
CA LEU A 340 -7.93 3.32 -8.82
C LEU A 340 -7.83 3.15 -7.29
N VAL A 341 -8.18 1.97 -6.77
CA VAL A 341 -8.02 1.64 -5.33
C VAL A 341 -6.56 1.75 -4.87
N LEU A 342 -5.62 1.40 -5.74
CA LEU A 342 -4.18 1.42 -5.47
C LEU A 342 -3.57 2.82 -5.61
N THR A 343 -3.98 3.61 -6.62
CA THR A 343 -3.24 4.81 -7.03
C THR A 343 -3.97 6.15 -6.83
N HIS A 344 -5.30 6.19 -6.67
CA HIS A 344 -6.09 7.43 -6.79
C HIS A 344 -7.10 7.67 -5.65
N ARG A 345 -6.75 7.42 -4.39
CA ARG A 345 -7.68 7.62 -3.25
C ARG A 345 -8.08 9.08 -2.99
N TRP A 346 -7.28 10.07 -3.39
CA TRP A 346 -7.44 11.47 -2.98
C TRP A 346 -7.87 12.44 -4.10
N SER A 347 -8.06 11.97 -5.33
CA SER A 347 -8.43 12.80 -6.48
C SER A 347 -9.63 12.27 -7.26
N LEU A 348 -10.34 11.29 -6.72
CA LEU A 348 -11.42 10.58 -7.42
C LEU A 348 -12.75 11.31 -7.21
N ARG A 349 -13.41 11.69 -8.31
CA ARG A 349 -14.72 12.36 -8.25
C ARG A 349 -15.86 11.33 -8.28
N GLU A 350 -17.00 11.67 -7.68
CA GLU A 350 -18.19 10.82 -7.77
C GLU A 350 -18.62 10.62 -9.25
N THR A 351 -18.46 11.65 -10.08
CA THR A 351 -18.75 11.59 -11.53
C THR A 351 -17.86 10.61 -12.29
N ASP A 352 -16.59 10.44 -11.88
CA ASP A 352 -15.69 9.47 -12.50
C ASP A 352 -16.16 8.03 -12.19
N LEU A 353 -16.60 7.80 -10.95
CA LEU A 353 -17.18 6.52 -10.53
C LEU A 353 -18.57 6.28 -11.12
N TRP A 354 -19.33 7.34 -11.41
CA TRP A 354 -20.66 7.25 -11.99
C TRP A 354 -20.64 6.62 -13.39
N ASN A 355 -19.63 6.90 -14.22
CA ASN A 355 -19.48 6.27 -15.54
C ASN A 355 -19.30 4.74 -15.44
N TYR A 356 -18.55 4.29 -14.44
CA TYR A 356 -18.43 2.86 -14.13
C TYR A 356 -19.76 2.28 -13.65
N SER A 357 -20.46 2.99 -12.75
CA SER A 357 -21.80 2.58 -12.27
C SER A 357 -22.79 2.43 -13.43
N LEU A 358 -22.83 3.39 -14.35
CA LEU A 358 -23.68 3.35 -15.54
C LEU A 358 -23.32 2.15 -16.45
N SER A 359 -22.04 1.94 -16.71
CA SER A 359 -21.56 0.79 -17.50
C SER A 359 -21.95 -0.54 -16.87
N LEU A 360 -21.86 -0.68 -15.55
CA LEU A 360 -22.30 -1.88 -14.85
C LEU A 360 -23.82 -2.04 -14.90
N GLN A 361 -24.60 -0.95 -14.81
CA GLN A 361 -26.06 -0.99 -14.94
C GLN A 361 -26.49 -1.42 -16.35
N GLU A 362 -25.81 -0.97 -17.39
CA GLU A 362 -26.05 -1.43 -18.77
C GLU A 362 -25.85 -2.94 -18.90
N ILE A 363 -24.74 -3.46 -18.35
CA ILE A 363 -24.46 -4.90 -18.33
C ILE A 363 -25.51 -5.64 -17.51
N ASP A 364 -25.90 -5.09 -16.36
CA ASP A 364 -26.91 -5.68 -15.48
C ASP A 364 -28.28 -5.86 -16.18
N LYS A 365 -28.67 -4.86 -16.99
CA LYS A 365 -29.90 -4.85 -17.80
C LYS A 365 -29.92 -5.91 -18.90
N MET A 366 -28.78 -6.47 -19.30
CA MET A 366 -28.72 -7.56 -20.27
C MET A 366 -29.19 -8.90 -19.68
N ARG A 367 -29.42 -8.97 -18.36
CA ARG A 367 -29.86 -10.19 -17.70
C ARG A 367 -31.38 -10.34 -17.74
N VAL A 368 -31.82 -11.58 -17.93
CA VAL A 368 -33.22 -12.00 -17.82
C VAL A 368 -33.32 -12.96 -16.64
N ASP A 369 -34.22 -12.69 -15.69
CA ASP A 369 -34.36 -13.43 -14.42
C ASP A 369 -33.03 -13.62 -13.66
N GLY A 370 -32.19 -12.58 -13.67
CA GLY A 370 -30.88 -12.59 -12.99
C GLY A 370 -29.79 -13.40 -13.68
N LYS A 371 -29.99 -13.85 -14.94
CA LYS A 371 -29.00 -14.60 -15.72
C LYS A 371 -28.74 -13.97 -17.09
N PHE A 372 -27.53 -14.11 -17.61
CA PHE A 372 -27.21 -13.72 -18.98
C PHE A 372 -27.70 -14.78 -19.96
N VAL A 373 -28.36 -14.35 -21.03
CA VAL A 373 -28.88 -15.24 -22.07
C VAL A 373 -28.16 -14.99 -23.39
N ASP A 374 -28.09 -16.01 -24.24
CA ASP A 374 -27.61 -15.85 -25.62
C ASP A 374 -28.72 -15.34 -26.55
N ALA A 375 -28.40 -15.20 -27.84
CA ALA A 375 -29.32 -14.73 -28.88
C ALA A 375 -30.57 -15.62 -29.03
N ASP A 376 -30.49 -16.88 -28.59
CA ASP A 376 -31.58 -17.85 -28.65
C ASP A 376 -32.38 -17.92 -27.33
N GLY A 377 -32.03 -17.09 -26.34
CA GLY A 377 -32.66 -17.08 -25.02
C GLY A 377 -32.22 -18.21 -24.10
N ASN A 378 -31.21 -18.99 -24.49
CA ASN A 378 -30.65 -20.06 -23.68
C ASN A 378 -29.69 -19.48 -22.63
N ARG A 379 -29.31 -20.30 -21.65
CA ARG A 379 -28.42 -19.94 -20.55
C ARG A 379 -27.04 -20.60 -20.79
N PRO A 380 -26.06 -19.87 -21.34
CA PRO A 380 -24.75 -20.45 -21.64
C PRO A 380 -23.93 -20.66 -20.37
N GLU A 381 -22.91 -21.52 -20.44
CA GLU A 381 -21.95 -21.76 -19.35
C GLU A 381 -21.07 -20.52 -19.08
N GLY A 382 -20.56 -20.41 -17.84
CA GLY A 382 -19.76 -19.25 -17.39
C GLY A 382 -20.55 -18.15 -16.69
N GLN A 383 -21.83 -18.35 -16.37
CA GLN A 383 -22.68 -17.37 -15.68
C GLN A 383 -22.09 -16.87 -14.36
N TYR A 384 -21.52 -17.78 -13.56
CA TYR A 384 -21.10 -17.45 -12.21
C TYR A 384 -19.91 -16.50 -12.20
N VAL A 385 -18.93 -16.66 -13.09
CA VAL A 385 -17.80 -15.70 -13.20
C VAL A 385 -18.28 -14.31 -13.61
N LEU A 386 -19.25 -14.18 -14.52
CA LEU A 386 -19.84 -12.89 -14.89
C LEU A 386 -20.55 -12.23 -13.70
N LEU A 387 -21.36 -12.98 -12.96
CA LEU A 387 -22.07 -12.48 -11.78
C LEU A 387 -21.11 -12.10 -10.65
N TYR A 388 -20.04 -12.87 -10.46
CA TYR A 388 -18.96 -12.56 -9.54
C TYR A 388 -18.27 -11.25 -9.92
N LEU A 389 -17.84 -11.11 -11.18
CA LEU A 389 -17.17 -9.89 -11.66
C LEU A 389 -18.07 -8.66 -11.50
N LEU A 390 -19.34 -8.78 -11.88
CA LEU A 390 -20.32 -7.69 -11.73
C LEU A 390 -20.46 -7.26 -10.26
N ARG A 391 -20.63 -8.21 -9.33
CA ARG A 391 -20.68 -7.91 -7.90
C ARG A 391 -19.37 -7.31 -7.38
N ARG A 392 -18.22 -7.82 -7.84
CA ARG A 392 -16.90 -7.33 -7.45
C ARG A 392 -16.69 -5.89 -7.90
N CYS A 393 -17.08 -5.55 -9.13
CA CYS A 393 -17.00 -4.18 -9.64
C CYS A 393 -17.88 -3.22 -8.83
N TYR A 394 -19.14 -3.59 -8.53
CA TYR A 394 -19.99 -2.78 -7.64
C TYR A 394 -19.40 -2.64 -6.24
N GLY A 395 -18.82 -3.70 -5.67
CA GLY A 395 -18.14 -3.66 -4.38
C GLY A 395 -16.90 -2.76 -4.38
N LEU A 396 -16.13 -2.75 -5.47
CA LEU A 396 -15.00 -1.84 -5.65
C LEU A 396 -15.45 -0.38 -5.75
N ILE A 397 -16.53 -0.10 -6.50
CA ILE A 397 -17.12 1.25 -6.55
C ILE A 397 -17.58 1.68 -5.16
N TYR A 398 -18.30 0.83 -4.43
CA TYR A 398 -18.75 1.15 -3.07
C TYR A 398 -17.57 1.41 -2.12
N ARG A 399 -16.51 0.57 -2.19
CA ARG A 399 -15.28 0.77 -1.42
C ARG A 399 -14.61 2.10 -1.77
N LEU A 400 -14.51 2.42 -3.07
CA LEU A 400 -13.97 3.68 -3.53
C LEU A 400 -14.81 4.84 -2.97
N LEU A 401 -16.12 4.87 -3.20
CA LEU A 401 -17.05 5.88 -2.69
C LEU A 401 -16.98 6.07 -1.17
N SER A 402 -16.91 4.97 -0.40
CA SER A 402 -16.83 5.03 1.06
C SER A 402 -15.46 5.45 1.58
N SER A 403 -14.40 5.33 0.76
CA SER A 403 -13.04 5.75 1.09
C SER A 403 -12.64 7.11 0.51
N SER A 404 -13.37 7.57 -0.51
CA SER A 404 -13.20 8.85 -1.18
C SER A 404 -14.37 9.74 -0.80
N GLU A 405 -14.20 10.58 0.22
CA GLU A 405 -15.15 11.67 0.43
C GLU A 405 -14.81 12.76 -0.62
N PRO A 406 -15.72 13.06 -1.57
CA PRO A 406 -15.38 13.85 -2.74
C PRO A 406 -15.20 15.33 -2.37
N VAL A 407 -14.00 15.86 -2.58
CA VAL A 407 -13.73 17.30 -2.57
C VAL A 407 -13.77 17.80 -4.01
N SER A 408 -14.72 18.69 -4.31
CA SER A 408 -14.87 19.31 -5.63
C SER A 408 -13.59 20.05 -6.09
N GLU A 409 -13.42 20.23 -7.41
CA GLU A 409 -12.23 20.91 -7.97
C GLU A 409 -12.03 22.33 -7.43
N GLU A 410 -13.12 23.01 -7.10
CA GLU A 410 -13.11 24.36 -6.52
C GLU A 410 -12.51 24.38 -5.11
N LEU A 411 -12.64 23.28 -4.37
CA LEU A 411 -12.12 23.13 -3.01
C LEU A 411 -10.75 22.42 -2.95
N MET A 412 -10.30 21.79 -4.04
CA MET A 412 -8.99 21.12 -4.10
C MET A 412 -7.81 22.02 -3.72
N PRO A 413 -7.70 23.29 -4.17
CA PRO A 413 -6.61 24.18 -3.76
C PRO A 413 -6.57 24.39 -2.25
N ILE A 414 -7.76 24.50 -1.62
CA ILE A 414 -7.91 24.70 -0.18
C ILE A 414 -7.55 23.41 0.57
N ALA A 415 -8.07 22.27 0.13
CA ALA A 415 -7.79 20.96 0.72
C ALA A 415 -6.29 20.59 0.67
N ASN A 416 -5.61 20.89 -0.44
CA ASN A 416 -4.17 20.68 -0.59
C ASN A 416 -3.35 21.58 0.36
N LYS A 417 -3.78 22.84 0.51
CA LYS A 417 -3.13 23.78 1.42
C LYS A 417 -3.31 23.36 2.88
N LEU A 418 -4.51 22.97 3.29
CA LEU A 418 -4.79 22.41 4.63
C LEU A 418 -3.99 21.13 4.90
N SER A 419 -3.91 20.21 3.93
CA SER A 419 -3.12 18.98 4.07
C SER A 419 -1.63 19.25 4.27
N THR A 420 -1.11 20.30 3.63
CA THR A 420 0.28 20.72 3.80
C THR A 420 0.50 21.33 5.18
N VAL A 421 -0.38 22.24 5.60
CA VAL A 421 -0.33 22.87 6.94
C VAL A 421 -0.43 21.81 8.04
N LYS A 422 -1.38 20.87 7.93
CA LYS A 422 -1.54 19.75 8.87
C LYS A 422 -0.28 18.91 9.01
N LYS A 423 0.38 18.59 7.90
CA LYS A 423 1.64 17.83 7.92
C LYS A 423 2.74 18.59 8.66
N CYS A 424 2.92 19.87 8.35
CA CYS A 424 3.91 20.70 9.02
C CYS A 424 3.63 20.83 10.53
N LEU A 425 2.38 21.08 10.94
CA LEU A 425 2.01 21.17 12.36
C LEU A 425 2.24 19.84 13.10
N ASN A 426 1.93 18.70 12.48
CA ASN A 426 2.21 17.39 13.06
C ASN A 426 3.72 17.10 13.18
N GLU A 427 4.53 17.57 12.23
CA GLU A 427 6.00 17.48 12.34
C GLU A 427 6.51 18.31 13.51
N VAL A 428 6.03 19.56 13.67
CA VAL A 428 6.36 20.42 14.81
C VAL A 428 6.00 19.73 16.14
N LEU A 429 4.80 19.15 16.23
CA LEU A 429 4.32 18.41 17.41
C LEU A 429 5.16 17.15 17.70
N LYS A 430 5.50 16.39 16.66
CA LYS A 430 6.19 15.11 16.80
C LYS A 430 7.65 15.27 17.22
N TYR A 431 8.34 16.25 16.65
CA TYR A 431 9.77 16.41 16.87
C TYR A 431 10.06 17.18 18.15
N GLY A 432 9.17 18.08 18.59
CA GLY A 432 9.38 18.88 19.80
C GLY A 432 10.63 19.78 19.68
N GLY A 433 10.66 20.90 20.40
CA GLY A 433 11.77 21.85 20.33
C GLY A 433 11.46 23.16 21.04
N PRO A 434 12.44 24.05 21.23
CA PRO A 434 12.23 25.38 21.79
C PRO A 434 11.57 26.29 20.73
N TRP A 435 10.37 25.91 20.31
CA TRP A 435 9.56 26.68 19.37
C TRP A 435 9.04 27.90 20.11
N SER A 436 9.21 29.07 19.50
CA SER A 436 8.56 30.28 19.99
C SER A 436 7.16 30.40 19.38
N PRO A 437 6.21 31.09 20.03
CA PRO A 437 4.92 31.44 19.42
C PRO A 437 5.06 32.14 18.07
N ARG A 438 6.21 32.78 17.80
CA ARG A 438 6.54 33.44 16.53
C ARG A 438 6.76 32.45 15.39
N ASP A 439 7.24 31.25 15.68
CA ASP A 439 7.49 30.19 14.67
C ASP A 439 6.19 29.57 14.16
N LEU A 440 5.09 29.72 14.91
CA LEU A 440 3.76 29.27 14.50
C LEU A 440 3.02 30.28 13.60
N TYR A 441 3.53 31.51 13.49
CA TYR A 441 2.89 32.60 12.74
C TYR A 441 2.59 32.27 11.25
N PRO A 442 3.48 31.61 10.49
CA PRO A 442 3.20 31.24 9.10
C PRO A 442 1.99 30.32 8.95
N TYR A 443 1.78 29.41 9.91
CA TYR A 443 0.63 28.49 9.91
C TYR A 443 -0.65 29.23 10.31
N GLN A 444 -0.59 30.09 11.32
CA GLN A 444 -1.73 30.93 11.71
C GLN A 444 -2.18 31.83 10.56
N LEU A 445 -1.24 32.46 9.85
CA LEU A 445 -1.54 33.28 8.67
C LEU A 445 -2.15 32.44 7.53
N ALA A 446 -1.62 31.23 7.27
CA ALA A 446 -2.14 30.34 6.25
C ALA A 446 -3.58 29.88 6.55
N LEU A 447 -3.88 29.54 7.81
CA LEU A 447 -5.23 29.16 8.24
C LEU A 447 -6.18 30.36 8.16
N HIS A 448 -5.76 31.54 8.63
CA HIS A 448 -6.55 32.77 8.51
C HIS A 448 -6.87 33.12 7.05
N GLN A 449 -5.92 32.97 6.13
CA GLN A 449 -6.15 33.18 4.69
C GLN A 449 -7.23 32.23 4.16
N ILE A 450 -7.20 30.95 4.56
CA ILE A 450 -8.22 29.98 4.18
C ILE A 450 -9.57 30.36 4.80
N ASP A 451 -9.58 30.79 6.06
CA ASP A 451 -10.78 31.20 6.77
C ASP A 451 -11.49 32.38 6.10
N SER A 452 -10.71 33.35 5.62
CA SER A 452 -11.19 34.55 4.92
C SER A 452 -11.85 34.25 3.56
N MET A 453 -11.64 33.05 3.02
CA MET A 453 -12.31 32.61 1.79
C MET A 453 -13.75 32.15 2.03
N ARG A 454 -14.18 31.99 3.30
CA ARG A 454 -15.54 31.57 3.66
C ARG A 454 -16.52 32.76 3.64
N ARG A 455 -17.75 32.50 3.20
CA ARG A 455 -18.91 33.39 3.37
C ARG A 455 -19.97 32.66 4.19
N ASP A 456 -20.47 33.29 5.23
CA ASP A 456 -21.44 32.69 6.17
C ASP A 456 -21.00 31.30 6.71
N GLY A 457 -19.70 31.15 6.97
CA GLY A 457 -19.10 29.91 7.46
C GLY A 457 -18.99 28.79 6.41
N LYS A 458 -19.22 29.08 5.12
CA LYS A 458 -19.13 28.11 4.02
C LYS A 458 -18.18 28.57 2.91
N PHE A 459 -17.53 27.65 2.22
CA PHE A 459 -16.85 27.98 0.97
C PHE A 459 -17.92 27.98 -0.14
N VAL A 460 -17.88 29.00 -0.99
CA VAL A 460 -18.89 29.23 -2.02
C VAL A 460 -18.19 29.23 -3.37
N GLY A 461 -18.72 28.45 -4.30
CA GLY A 461 -18.23 28.31 -5.65
C GLY A 461 -18.41 29.57 -6.49
N VAL A 462 -17.84 29.56 -7.71
CA VAL A 462 -17.90 30.71 -8.62
C VAL A 462 -19.33 31.01 -9.07
N ASP A 463 -20.19 29.98 -9.08
CA ASP A 463 -21.61 30.04 -9.42
C ASP A 463 -22.52 30.40 -8.24
N GLY A 464 -21.95 30.62 -7.04
CA GLY A 464 -22.71 30.92 -5.83
C GLY A 464 -23.26 29.69 -5.11
N THR A 465 -22.98 28.48 -5.57
CA THR A 465 -23.39 27.23 -4.90
C THR A 465 -22.39 26.82 -3.83
N VAL A 466 -22.82 25.93 -2.91
CA VAL A 466 -21.90 25.34 -1.92
C VAL A 466 -21.25 24.11 -2.55
N PRO A 467 -19.93 24.10 -2.78
CA PRO A 467 -19.27 23.00 -3.47
C PRO A 467 -19.26 21.73 -2.62
N GLU A 468 -19.24 20.58 -3.29
CA GLU A 468 -19.16 19.28 -2.63
C GLU A 468 -17.81 19.09 -1.91
N GLY A 469 -17.82 18.44 -0.74
CA GLY A 469 -16.65 18.26 0.13
C GLY A 469 -16.45 19.36 1.17
N GLN A 470 -17.39 20.30 1.30
CA GLN A 470 -17.39 21.39 2.28
C GLN A 470 -17.14 20.91 3.72
N GLY A 471 -17.83 19.85 4.16
CA GLY A 471 -17.71 19.33 5.53
C GLY A 471 -16.30 18.83 5.86
N ILE A 472 -15.62 18.24 4.87
CA ILE A 472 -14.27 17.68 5.00
C ILE A 472 -13.24 18.79 5.13
N VAL A 473 -13.32 19.79 4.25
CA VAL A 473 -12.43 20.95 4.29
C VAL A 473 -12.62 21.72 5.59
N MET A 474 -13.85 21.82 6.09
CA MET A 474 -14.15 22.41 7.39
C MET A 474 -13.58 21.59 8.56
N ALA A 475 -13.73 20.27 8.52
CA ALA A 475 -13.16 19.38 9.54
C ALA A 475 -11.63 19.45 9.56
N HIS A 476 -10.97 19.39 8.40
CA HIS A 476 -9.52 19.55 8.27
C HIS A 476 -9.04 20.93 8.72
N LEU A 477 -9.79 21.99 8.41
CA LEU A 477 -9.48 23.35 8.86
C LEU A 477 -9.56 23.45 10.39
N ASN A 478 -10.63 22.92 10.99
CA ASN A 478 -10.79 22.87 12.45
C ASN A 478 -9.69 22.05 13.11
N GLU A 479 -9.36 20.89 12.58
CA GLU A 479 -8.28 20.04 13.08
C GLU A 479 -6.91 20.75 13.02
N CYS A 480 -6.65 21.53 11.95
CA CYS A 480 -5.44 22.35 11.89
C CYS A 480 -5.44 23.46 12.95
N HIS A 481 -6.60 24.07 13.23
CA HIS A 481 -6.74 25.06 14.30
C HIS A 481 -6.53 24.43 15.69
N GLU A 482 -7.11 23.27 15.95
CA GLU A 482 -6.93 22.51 17.19
C GLU A 482 -5.45 22.11 17.38
N LEU A 483 -4.79 21.60 16.34
CA LEU A 483 -3.36 21.28 16.38
C LEU A 483 -2.49 22.51 16.68
N LEU A 484 -2.83 23.65 16.09
CA LEU A 484 -2.09 24.90 16.32
C LEU A 484 -2.30 25.43 17.74
N GLU A 485 -3.51 25.30 18.29
CA GLU A 485 -3.80 25.73 19.66
C GLU A 485 -3.14 24.82 20.71
N MET A 486 -3.22 23.50 20.54
CA MET A 486 -2.50 22.54 21.39
C MET A 486 -0.99 22.83 21.41
N LEU A 487 -0.42 23.19 20.25
CA LEU A 487 0.99 23.57 20.16
C LEU A 487 1.30 24.86 20.92
N LYS A 488 0.42 25.87 20.87
CA LYS A 488 0.59 27.12 21.63
C LYS A 488 0.51 26.89 23.13
N GLU A 489 -0.49 26.14 23.59
CA GLU A 489 -0.65 25.79 25.01
C GLU A 489 0.58 25.04 25.53
N SER A 490 1.12 24.11 24.75
CA SER A 490 2.35 23.39 25.11
C SER A 490 3.61 24.27 25.20
N MET A 491 3.59 25.46 24.59
CA MET A 491 4.69 26.43 24.60
C MET A 491 4.52 27.48 25.71
N ASP A 492 3.30 27.72 26.20
CA ASP A 492 2.99 28.68 27.26
C ASP A 492 3.29 28.09 28.67
N ASP A 493 3.20 26.77 28.82
CA ASP A 493 3.55 26.03 30.05
C ASP A 493 5.06 26.06 30.40
N GLY A 494 5.90 26.61 29.51
CA GLY A 494 7.36 26.68 29.67
C GLY A 494 7.94 28.05 30.03
N GLY A 495 7.09 29.06 30.30
CA GLY A 495 7.51 30.47 30.30
C GLY A 495 6.96 31.33 31.43
N GLU A 496 6.94 30.86 32.69
CA GLU A 496 6.93 31.77 33.84
C GLU A 496 8.37 32.21 34.17
N ASP A 497 8.98 33.01 33.30
CA ASP A 497 10.09 33.87 33.70
C ASP A 497 9.53 35.30 33.85
N GLU A 498 9.39 35.73 35.11
CA GLU A 498 9.11 37.09 35.52
C GLU A 498 10.07 38.07 34.83
N TYR A 499 9.61 38.76 33.78
CA TYR A 499 10.25 40.00 33.35
C TYR A 499 9.75 41.12 34.26
N ILE A 500 10.57 41.40 35.28
CA ILE A 500 10.55 42.64 36.03
C ILE A 500 10.67 43.80 35.03
N ASP A 501 9.66 44.67 35.06
CA ASP A 501 9.58 45.93 34.31
C ASP A 501 10.62 46.91 34.89
N ASP A 502 11.74 47.06 34.18
CA ASP A 502 12.74 48.09 34.40
C ASP A 502 13.24 48.54 33.02
N ASP A 503 12.60 49.58 32.46
CA ASP A 503 13.30 50.75 31.90
C ASP A 503 12.31 51.73 31.25
N ASP A 504 11.84 52.67 32.09
CA ASP A 504 11.35 53.99 31.70
C ASP A 504 12.42 54.71 30.85
N TYR A 505 12.18 54.87 29.54
CA TYR A 505 12.88 55.87 28.73
C TYR A 505 11.91 56.59 27.80
N GLU A 506 11.41 57.70 28.32
CA GLU A 506 10.78 58.81 27.61
C GLU A 506 11.78 59.47 26.65
N PHE A 507 11.48 59.57 25.34
CA PHE A 507 12.15 60.52 24.46
C PHE A 507 11.25 61.04 23.32
N ASP A 508 11.16 62.37 23.30
CA ASP A 508 10.37 63.26 22.46
C ASP A 508 10.46 63.06 20.94
N SER A 509 9.32 63.26 20.27
CA SER A 509 9.24 63.50 18.83
C SER A 509 9.65 64.94 18.49
N PRO A 510 10.49 65.20 17.46
CA PRO A 510 10.71 66.55 16.98
C PRO A 510 9.63 66.94 15.95
N SER A 511 8.91 68.01 16.26
CA SER A 511 8.03 68.73 15.35
C SER A 511 8.78 69.37 14.16
N SER A 512 8.19 69.32 12.98
CA SER A 512 8.32 70.42 12.01
C SER A 512 6.96 70.71 11.35
N SER A 513 6.41 71.87 11.73
CA SER A 513 5.42 72.69 11.02
C SER A 513 5.79 72.87 9.53
N SER A 514 4.90 73.14 8.58
CA SER A 514 3.83 74.15 8.57
C SER A 514 2.98 74.04 7.30
N GLU A 515 1.66 74.28 7.44
CA GLU A 515 0.75 75.11 6.60
C GLU A 515 0.66 74.81 5.07
N GLU A 516 -0.49 74.78 4.41
CA GLU A 516 -1.68 75.65 4.47
C GLU A 516 -2.74 75.10 3.49
N GLY A 517 -4.04 75.41 3.70
CA GLY A 517 -5.02 75.44 2.58
C GLY A 517 -6.36 74.71 2.74
N ASP A 518 -7.24 75.28 3.57
CA ASP A 518 -8.69 75.53 3.37
C ASP A 518 -9.63 74.45 2.77
N ARG A 519 -10.62 73.98 3.55
CA ARG A 519 -12.08 74.34 3.53
C ARG A 519 -12.85 73.75 2.34
N GLU A 520 -14.06 73.22 2.43
CA GLU A 520 -15.21 73.39 3.33
C GLU A 520 -16.15 72.21 3.03
N GLY A 521 -16.76 71.56 4.03
CA GLY A 521 -18.21 71.67 4.31
C GLY A 521 -19.05 70.71 3.44
N ASP A 522 -20.10 70.04 3.89
CA ASP A 522 -20.83 69.98 5.14
C ASP A 522 -21.64 68.66 5.07
N ARG A 523 -21.82 68.02 6.23
CA ARG A 523 -23.02 67.32 6.73
C ARG A 523 -24.00 66.69 5.72
N GLU A 524 -24.21 65.37 5.84
CA GLU A 524 -25.29 64.75 6.63
C GLU A 524 -25.04 63.24 6.82
#